data_AF-A0A353PDS1-F1
#
_entry.id   AF-A0A353PDS1-F1
#
_cell.length_a   1.000
_cell.length_b   1.000
_cell.length_c   1.000
_cell.angle_alpha   90.00
_cell.angle_beta   90.00
_cell.angle_gamma   90.00
#
_symmetry.space_group_name_H-M   'P 1'
#
loop_
_entity.id
_entity.type
_entity.pdbx_description
1 polymer ?
#
loop_
_entity_poly.entity_id
_entity_poly.type
_entity_poly.pdbx_seq_one_letter_code
_entity_poly.pdbx_strand_id
1 'polypeptide(L)' 'AGHARVVGDILELEALVGARGGDEPVRARSSGPVSAAEQIGREVAETLLQCGADRLLREWELHPQ' A
#
# COMPACT_ATOMS: atom_id res chain seq x y z
N ALA A 1 3.00 -5.02 2.49
CA ALA A 1 4.30 -4.39 2.85
C ALA A 1 4.26 -2.92 2.44
N GLY A 2 5.00 -2.06 3.14
CA GLY A 2 5.12 -0.64 2.81
C GLY A 2 6.53 -0.15 3.11
N HIS A 3 7.07 0.71 2.27
CA HIS A 3 8.38 1.32 2.41
C HIS A 3 8.29 2.81 2.07
N ALA A 4 8.88 3.64 2.91
CA ALA A 4 8.90 5.08 2.69
C ALA A 4 10.32 5.63 2.84
N ARG A 5 10.63 6.67 2.05
CA ARG A 5 11.87 7.44 2.16
C ARG A 5 11.55 8.93 2.22
N VAL A 6 12.38 9.67 2.94
CA VAL A 6 12.29 11.14 3.01
C VAL A 6 13.45 11.74 2.23
N VAL A 7 13.14 12.61 1.28
CA VAL A 7 14.12 13.34 0.45
C VAL A 7 13.85 14.83 0.63
N GLY A 8 14.65 15.48 1.48
CA GLY A 8 14.35 16.85 1.94
C GLY A 8 13.06 16.86 2.77
N ASP A 9 12.08 17.67 2.36
CA ASP A 9 10.76 17.74 3.01
C ASP A 9 9.69 16.88 2.32
N ILE A 10 10.08 16.02 1.37
CA ILE A 10 9.17 15.15 0.64
C ILE A 10 9.25 13.72 1.16
N LEU A 11 8.10 13.18 1.56
CA LEU A 11 7.89 11.76 1.81
C LEU A 11 7.53 11.09 0.48
N GLU A 12 8.23 10.02 0.14
CA GLU A 12 7.87 9.10 -0.94
C GLU A 12 7.50 7.75 -0.33
N LEU A 13 6.27 7.30 -0.56
CA LEU A 13 5.72 6.05 -0.03
C LEU A 13 5.39 5.09 -1.18
N GLU A 14 5.86 3.86 -1.05
CA GLU A 14 5.52 2.74 -1.94
C GLU A 14 4.97 1.58 -1.12
N ALA A 15 3.88 0.96 -1.58
CA ALA A 15 3.23 -0.15 -0.90
C ALA A 15 2.77 -1.24 -1.86
N LEU A 16 2.63 -2.45 -1.29
CA LEU A 16 2.31 -3.69 -1.99
C LEU A 16 1.40 -4.57 -1.13
N VAL A 17 0.37 -5.14 -1.76
CA VAL A 17 -0.38 -6.28 -1.23
C VAL A 17 -0.16 -7.49 -2.13
N GLY A 18 0.41 -8.56 -1.56
CA GLY A 18 0.68 -9.79 -2.27
C GLY A 18 -0.49 -10.77 -2.22
N ALA A 19 -0.64 -11.56 -3.28
CA ALA A 19 -1.54 -12.70 -3.32
C ALA A 19 -0.89 -13.96 -2.74
N ARG A 20 -1.69 -14.91 -2.26
CA ARG A 20 -1.18 -16.23 -1.84
C ARG A 20 -0.97 -17.19 -3.01
N GLY A 21 -1.72 -17.02 -4.10
CA GLY A 21 -1.87 -18.04 -5.15
C GLY A 21 -1.49 -17.55 -6.54
N GLY A 22 -0.22 -17.17 -6.77
CA GLY A 22 0.32 -16.87 -8.11
C GLY A 22 -0.23 -15.61 -8.79
N ASP A 23 -1.31 -15.02 -8.25
CA ASP A 23 -1.87 -13.76 -8.69
C ASP A 23 -0.87 -12.61 -8.56
N GLU A 24 -0.97 -11.66 -9.48
CA GLU A 24 -0.11 -10.48 -9.46
C GLU A 24 -0.38 -9.62 -8.23
N PRO A 25 0.68 -9.11 -7.58
CA PRO A 25 0.51 -8.29 -6.39
C PRO A 25 0.09 -6.87 -6.77
N VAL A 26 -0.79 -6.28 -5.97
CA VAL A 26 -1.25 -4.90 -6.17
C VAL A 26 -0.23 -3.94 -5.58
N ARG A 27 0.14 -2.90 -6.35
CA ARG A 27 1.13 -1.88 -5.97
C ARG A 27 0.52 -0.49 -6.05
N ALA A 28 0.91 0.37 -5.13
CA ALA A 28 0.60 1.79 -5.18
C ALA A 28 1.76 2.61 -4.63
N ARG A 29 1.84 3.87 -5.05
CA ARG A 29 2.80 4.83 -4.53
C ARG A 29 2.19 6.22 -4.49
N SER A 30 2.61 7.02 -3.52
CA SER A 30 2.28 8.43 -3.46
C SER A 30 3.44 9.20 -2.83
N SER A 31 3.50 10.49 -3.09
CA SER A 31 4.54 11.37 -2.56
C SER A 31 3.98 12.75 -2.26
N GLY A 32 4.50 13.38 -1.22
CA GLY A 32 4.08 14.72 -0.83
C GLY A 32 4.88 15.24 0.36
N PRO A 33 4.53 16.41 0.91
CA PRO A 33 5.24 16.97 2.04
C PRO A 33 5.14 16.03 3.25
N VAL A 34 6.22 15.95 4.04
CA VAL A 34 6.25 15.14 5.27
C VAL A 34 5.15 15.51 6.26
N SER A 35 4.68 16.76 6.25
CA SER A 35 3.53 17.21 7.05
C SER A 35 2.20 16.55 6.66
N ALA A 36 2.11 15.95 5.48
CA ALA A 36 0.94 15.23 4.98
C ALA A 36 1.11 13.69 5.03
N ALA A 37 2.10 13.17 5.77
CA ALA A 37 2.46 11.75 5.78
C ALA A 37 1.28 10.79 6.01
N GLU A 38 0.40 11.11 6.97
CA GLU A 38 -0.79 10.29 7.26
C GLU A 38 -1.76 10.26 6.08
N GLN A 39 -2.03 11.42 5.49
CA GLN A 39 -2.90 11.54 4.32
C GLN A 39 -2.34 10.77 3.13
N ILE A 40 -1.03 10.87 2.89
CA ILE A 40 -0.32 10.09 1.84
C ILE A 40 -0.50 8.58 2.09
N GLY A 41 -0.37 8.13 3.34
CA GLY A 41 -0.60 6.73 3.72
C GLY A 41 -2.04 6.27 3.42
N ARG A 42 -3.02 7.11 3.76
CA ARG A 42 -4.44 6.84 3.49
C ARG A 42 -4.73 6.76 2.00
N GLU A 43 -4.21 7.68 1.20
CA GLU A 43 -4.36 7.67 -0.25
C GLU A 43 -3.76 6.42 -0.90
N VAL A 44 -2.58 6.00 -0.44
CA VAL A 44 -1.95 4.76 -0.91
C VAL A 44 -2.81 3.55 -0.55
N ALA A 45 -3.33 3.48 0.68
CA ALA A 45 -4.22 2.39 1.09
C ALA A 45 -5.53 2.38 0.28
N GLU A 46 -6.18 3.53 0.08
CA GLU A 46 -7.39 3.66 -0.74
C GLU A 46 -7.13 3.23 -2.18
N THR A 47 -6.00 3.64 -2.77
CA THR A 47 -5.58 3.23 -4.12
C THR A 47 -5.40 1.71 -4.20
N LEU A 48 -4.71 1.11 -3.23
CA LEU A 48 -4.54 -0.35 -3.18
C LEU A 48 -5.91 -1.06 -3.13
N LEU A 49 -6.82 -0.61 -2.27
CA LEU A 49 -8.15 -1.19 -2.13
C LEU A 49 -8.97 -1.05 -3.43
N GLN A 50 -8.92 0.11 -4.08
CA GLN A 50 -9.59 0.34 -5.38
C GLN A 50 -9.01 -0.54 -6.50
N CYS A 51 -7.72 -0.87 -6.42
CA CYS A 51 -7.05 -1.78 -7.35
C CYS A 51 -7.22 -3.27 -6.99
N GLY A 52 -8.11 -3.60 -6.04
CA GLY A 52 -8.46 -4.99 -5.71
C GLY A 52 -7.60 -5.63 -4.62
N ALA A 53 -6.86 -4.84 -3.84
CA ALA A 53 -6.13 -5.36 -2.69
C ALA A 53 -7.05 -5.93 -1.60
N ASP A 54 -8.31 -5.50 -1.55
CA ASP A 54 -9.31 -6.02 -0.63
C ASP A 54 -9.57 -7.52 -0.84
N ARG A 55 -9.63 -7.97 -2.11
CA ARG A 55 -9.74 -9.38 -2.47
C ARG A 55 -8.57 -10.18 -1.92
N LEU A 56 -7.35 -9.69 -2.17
CA LEU A 56 -6.13 -10.35 -1.72
C LEU A 56 -6.08 -10.44 -0.20
N LEU A 57 -6.38 -9.35 0.52
CA LEU A 57 -6.41 -9.33 1.99
C LEU A 57 -7.37 -10.37 2.59
N ARG A 58 -8.55 -10.56 1.98
CA ARG A 58 -9.51 -11.59 2.42
C ARG A 58 -8.95 -13.01 2.28
N GLU A 59 -8.10 -13.29 1.28
CA GLU A 59 -7.45 -14.60 1.13
C GLU A 59 -6.54 -14.92 2.33
N TRP A 60 -5.92 -13.90 2.93
CA TRP A 60 -5.09 -14.05 4.12
C TRP A 60 -5.91 -14.26 5.39
N GLU A 61 -7.02 -13.53 5.53
CA GLU A 61 -7.89 -13.60 6.71
C GLU A 61 -8.59 -14.96 6.85
N LEU A 62 -8.94 -15.60 5.72
CA LEU A 62 -9.56 -16.93 5.69
C LEU A 62 -8.59 -18.07 6.04
N HIS A 63 -7.28 -17.80 6.10
CA HIS A 63 -6.25 -18.81 6.40
C HIS A 63 -5.13 -18.21 7.27
N PRO A 64 -5.40 -17.93 8.56
CA PRO A 64 -4.38 -17.47 9.49
C PRO A 64 -3.24 -18.50 9.56
N GLN A 65 -2.00 -18.02 9.46
CA GLN A 65 -0.77 -18.82 9.64
C GLN A 65 -0.44 -18.94 11.12
#